data_AF-A0A7C0TX48-F1
#
_entry.id   AF-A0A7C0TX48-F1
#
_cell.length_a   1.000
_cell.length_b   1.000
_cell.length_c   1.000
_cell.angle_alpha   90.00
_cell.angle_beta   90.00
_cell.angle_gamma   90.00
#
_symmetry.space_group_name_H-M   'P 1'
#
loop_
_entity.id
_entity.type
_entity.pdbx_description
1 polymer ?
#
loop_
_entity_poly.entity_id
_entity_poly.type
_entity_poly.pdbx_seq_one_letter_code
_entity_poly.pdbx_strand_id
1 'polypeptide(L)'
;MNSSPKSLKDLPNRGRYNSTHEFKGGEVAKYFSLVTKHDTEGGRLRKRIIERIGIAEIPSRIRVFLLFLLRRLDGVADFTKGSARFLPIIPFLELPAEIREGIERLSKVNIEAVITLYSSIKMLSEGNYELAIKYSFRVEGLEEEAVKETMRCRRPIMKYGGSVANPGLPINTGDFIESLELISDQAEDAADIIKALALLKPQGSR
;
A
#
# COMPACT_ATOMS: atom_id res chain seq x y z
N MET A 1 13.51 35.65 -1.90
CA MET A 1 14.61 35.05 -2.68
C MET A 1 14.21 33.64 -3.04
N ASN A 2 13.95 33.41 -4.32
CA ASN A 2 13.59 32.11 -4.88
C ASN A 2 14.75 31.11 -4.70
N SER A 3 14.50 29.99 -4.04
CA SER A 3 15.34 28.79 -4.19
C SER A 3 14.45 27.64 -4.63
N SER A 4 14.30 27.50 -5.95
CA SER A 4 13.76 26.30 -6.59
C SER A 4 14.60 25.05 -6.24
N PRO A 5 14.06 23.82 -6.33
CA PRO A 5 14.66 22.64 -5.72
C PRO A 5 15.95 22.18 -6.41
N LYS A 6 16.93 21.77 -5.59
CA LYS A 6 18.17 21.09 -5.99
C LYS A 6 17.83 19.77 -6.70
N SER A 7 18.46 19.54 -7.84
CA SER A 7 18.25 18.35 -8.68
C SER A 7 18.89 17.09 -8.07
N LEU A 8 18.53 15.90 -8.55
CA LEU A 8 19.18 14.62 -8.18
C LEU A 8 20.71 14.64 -8.35
N LYS A 9 21.24 15.53 -9.20
CA LYS A 9 22.66 15.69 -9.47
C LYS A 9 23.42 16.42 -8.36
N ASP A 10 22.70 17.11 -7.48
CA ASP A 10 23.26 17.94 -6.41
C ASP A 10 23.37 17.18 -5.08
N LEU A 11 23.07 15.88 -5.09
CA LEU A 11 23.27 14.98 -3.96
C LEU A 11 24.78 14.85 -3.68
N PRO A 12 25.24 15.14 -2.44
CA PRO A 12 26.66 15.13 -2.15
C PRO A 12 27.25 13.75 -2.43
N ASN A 13 28.31 13.74 -3.24
CA ASN A 13 29.14 12.57 -3.53
C ASN A 13 29.89 12.19 -2.24
N ARG A 14 29.22 11.53 -1.31
CA ARG A 14 29.83 11.03 -0.07
C ARG A 14 29.75 9.52 -0.07
N GLY A 15 30.84 8.89 -0.51
CA GLY A 15 31.16 7.47 -0.27
C GLY A 15 31.36 7.11 1.20
N ARG A 16 30.68 7.79 2.11
CA ARG A 16 30.47 7.42 3.50
C ARG A 16 29.10 7.97 3.91
N TYR A 17 28.13 7.08 4.05
CA TYR A 17 27.00 7.31 4.95
C TYR A 17 27.56 7.45 6.37
N ASN A 18 28.15 8.60 6.69
CA ASN A 18 28.59 8.94 8.03
C ASN A 18 27.35 9.13 8.88
N SER A 19 26.96 8.07 9.60
CA SER A 19 26.65 8.05 11.05
C SER A 19 26.16 9.35 11.70
N THR A 20 25.26 10.07 11.04
CA THR A 20 24.48 11.20 11.58
C THR A 20 22.97 10.87 11.56
N HIS A 21 22.63 9.61 11.24
CA HIS A 21 21.29 9.03 11.36
C HIS A 21 20.87 8.70 12.81
N GLU A 22 21.69 9.02 13.81
CA GLU A 22 21.33 8.81 15.23
C GLU A 22 20.06 9.57 15.63
N PHE A 23 19.71 10.66 14.95
CA PHE A 23 18.49 11.44 15.25
C PHE A 23 17.21 10.99 14.52
N LYS A 24 17.26 9.97 13.65
CA LYS A 24 16.08 9.48 12.89
C LYS A 24 15.84 7.97 12.94
N GLY A 25 16.82 7.19 13.40
CA GLY A 25 16.67 5.76 13.59
C GLY A 25 15.55 5.40 14.59
N GLY A 26 15.35 6.21 15.64
CA GLY A 26 14.38 5.94 16.69
C GLY A 26 12.92 5.95 16.22
N GLU A 27 12.50 7.01 15.52
CA GLU A 27 11.11 7.11 15.03
C GLU A 27 10.83 6.11 13.90
N VAL A 28 11.76 5.96 12.95
CA VAL A 28 11.62 4.98 11.85
C VAL A 28 11.57 3.56 12.42
N ALA A 29 12.45 3.21 13.36
CA ALA A 29 12.42 1.90 14.02
C ALA A 29 11.13 1.68 14.82
N LYS A 30 10.62 2.72 15.48
CA LYS A 30 9.33 2.67 16.20
C LYS A 30 8.18 2.36 15.24
N TYR A 31 8.05 3.09 14.13
CA TYR A 31 6.98 2.85 13.16
C TYR A 31 7.14 1.51 12.44
N PHE A 32 8.37 1.12 12.09
CA PHE A 32 8.64 -0.19 11.49
C PHE A 32 8.28 -1.34 12.44
N SER A 33 8.62 -1.21 13.73
CA SER A 33 8.22 -2.16 14.77
C SER A 33 6.69 -2.22 14.93
N LEU A 34 6.02 -1.07 14.90
CA LEU A 34 4.56 -1.00 14.99
C LEU A 34 3.87 -1.70 13.80
N VAL A 35 4.33 -1.42 12.57
CA VAL A 35 3.80 -2.07 11.36
C VAL A 35 4.05 -3.58 11.40
N THR A 36 5.24 -4.02 11.82
CA THR A 36 5.58 -5.45 11.97
C THR A 36 4.68 -6.14 13.01
N LYS A 37 4.37 -5.46 14.11
CA LYS A 37 3.46 -5.96 15.13
C LYS A 37 2.04 -6.13 14.57
N HIS A 38 1.52 -5.12 13.87
CA HIS A 38 0.19 -5.19 13.26
C HIS A 38 0.08 -6.25 12.18
N ASP A 39 1.09 -6.39 11.34
CA ASP A 39 1.20 -7.47 10.36
C ASP A 39 1.15 -8.86 11.01
N THR A 40 1.92 -9.06 12.09
CA THR A 40 1.93 -10.31 12.85
C THR A 40 0.56 -10.60 13.47
N GLU A 41 -0.09 -9.59 14.03
CA GLU A 41 -1.45 -9.70 14.60
C GLU A 41 -2.49 -10.02 13.53
N GLY A 42 -2.46 -9.31 12.40
CA GLY A 42 -3.28 -9.58 11.22
C GLY A 42 -3.10 -11.00 10.70
N GLY A 43 -1.86 -11.48 10.66
CA GLY A 43 -1.53 -12.86 10.30
C GLY A 43 -2.14 -13.90 11.24
N ARG A 44 -2.16 -13.64 12.55
CA ARG A 44 -2.83 -14.51 13.53
C ARG A 44 -4.35 -14.47 13.38
N LEU A 45 -4.93 -13.29 13.16
CA LEU A 45 -6.36 -13.12 12.91
C LEU A 45 -6.79 -13.89 11.66
N ARG A 46 -6.05 -13.75 10.55
CA ARG A 46 -6.32 -14.47 9.30
C ARG A 46 -6.40 -15.98 9.52
N LYS A 47 -5.42 -16.57 10.21
CA LYS A 47 -5.41 -18.02 10.50
C LYS A 47 -6.68 -18.46 11.25
N ARG A 48 -7.09 -17.70 12.28
CA ARG A 48 -8.32 -17.98 13.03
C ARG A 48 -9.58 -17.87 12.16
N ILE A 49 -9.62 -16.90 11.24
CA ILE A 49 -10.77 -16.76 10.33
C ILE A 49 -10.81 -17.95 9.35
N ILE A 50 -9.67 -18.38 8.81
CA ILE A 50 -9.58 -19.56 7.93
C ILE A 50 -10.09 -20.82 8.65
N GLU A 51 -9.68 -21.05 9.89
CA GLU A 51 -10.17 -22.17 10.72
C GLU A 51 -11.70 -22.13 10.85
N ARG A 52 -12.27 -20.95 11.14
CA ARG A 52 -13.73 -20.76 11.25
C ARG A 52 -14.45 -20.99 9.92
N ILE A 53 -13.89 -20.50 8.82
CA ILE A 53 -14.42 -20.74 7.46
C ILE A 53 -14.44 -22.23 7.13
N GLY A 54 -13.45 -23.00 7.61
CA GLY A 54 -13.33 -24.43 7.38
C GLY A 54 -14.46 -25.25 8.00
N ILE A 55 -14.95 -24.84 9.18
CA ILE A 55 -16.04 -25.53 9.90
C ILE A 55 -17.42 -24.91 9.67
N ALA A 56 -17.50 -23.75 9.01
CA ALA A 56 -18.75 -23.05 8.79
C ALA A 56 -19.63 -23.75 7.73
N GLU A 57 -20.92 -23.87 8.04
CA GLU A 57 -21.97 -24.31 7.11
C GLU A 57 -22.34 -23.19 6.12
N ILE A 58 -21.41 -22.88 5.22
CA ILE A 58 -21.61 -21.90 4.14
C ILE A 58 -21.47 -22.57 2.75
N PRO A 59 -22.12 -22.03 1.71
CA PRO A 59 -21.98 -22.55 0.36
C PRO A 59 -20.50 -22.54 -0.09
N SER A 60 -20.06 -23.63 -0.74
CA SER A 60 -18.66 -23.79 -1.18
C SER A 60 -18.16 -22.64 -2.04
N ARG A 61 -19.03 -22.05 -2.87
CA ARG A 61 -18.70 -20.86 -3.67
C ARG A 61 -18.33 -19.66 -2.78
N ILE A 62 -19.15 -19.35 -1.78
CA ILE A 62 -18.90 -18.24 -0.85
C ILE A 62 -17.63 -18.50 -0.04
N ARG A 63 -17.41 -19.75 0.40
CA ARG A 63 -16.19 -20.16 1.10
C ARG A 63 -14.93 -19.76 0.33
N VAL A 64 -14.87 -20.09 -0.96
CA VAL A 64 -13.72 -19.77 -1.83
C VAL A 64 -13.50 -18.26 -1.95
N PHE A 65 -14.56 -17.48 -2.17
CA PHE A 65 -14.45 -16.01 -2.23
C PHE A 65 -13.95 -15.40 -0.91
N LEU A 66 -14.40 -15.89 0.25
CA LEU A 66 -13.90 -15.42 1.54
C LEU A 66 -12.41 -15.72 1.73
N LEU A 67 -11.93 -16.89 1.29
CA LEU A 67 -10.52 -17.24 1.34
C LEU A 67 -9.68 -16.34 0.43
N PHE A 68 -10.16 -16.05 -0.78
CA PHE A 68 -9.49 -15.09 -1.66
C PHE A 68 -9.48 -13.68 -1.07
N LEU A 69 -10.60 -13.22 -0.49
CA LEU A 69 -10.67 -11.91 0.17
C LEU A 69 -9.62 -11.80 1.27
N LEU A 70 -9.53 -12.81 2.14
CA LEU A 70 -8.52 -12.86 3.20
C LEU A 70 -7.09 -12.82 2.67
N ARG A 71 -6.82 -13.45 1.51
CA ARG A 71 -5.50 -13.40 0.89
C ARG A 71 -5.15 -12.00 0.38
N ARG A 72 -6.11 -11.26 -0.17
CA ARG A 72 -5.88 -9.88 -0.64
C ARG A 72 -5.71 -8.89 0.51
N LEU A 73 -6.50 -9.04 1.57
CA LEU A 73 -6.33 -8.24 2.81
C LEU A 73 -4.97 -8.49 3.47
N ASP A 74 -4.47 -9.72 3.42
CA ASP A 74 -3.09 -10.04 3.83
C ASP A 74 -2.05 -9.34 2.94
N GLY A 75 -2.28 -9.32 1.61
CA GLY A 75 -1.46 -8.59 0.66
C GLY A 75 -1.31 -7.11 1.01
N VAL A 76 -2.41 -6.42 1.37
CA VAL A 76 -2.38 -5.03 1.84
C VAL A 76 -1.43 -4.86 3.03
N ALA A 77 -1.49 -5.75 4.02
CA ALA A 77 -0.61 -5.69 5.19
C ALA A 77 0.86 -6.01 4.82
N ASP A 78 1.07 -7.03 3.99
CA ASP A 78 2.39 -7.47 3.54
C ASP A 78 3.13 -6.35 2.77
N PHE A 79 2.45 -5.67 1.84
CA PHE A 79 3.05 -4.55 1.10
C PHE A 79 3.19 -3.28 1.94
N THR A 80 2.33 -3.07 2.95
CA THR A 80 2.53 -1.99 3.93
C THR A 80 3.84 -2.20 4.72
N LYS A 81 4.05 -3.40 5.27
CA LYS A 81 5.30 -3.79 5.94
C LYS A 81 6.49 -3.78 4.99
N GLY A 82 6.29 -4.30 3.77
CA GLY A 82 7.27 -4.35 2.70
C GLY A 82 7.77 -2.95 2.31
N SER A 83 6.88 -1.97 2.26
CA SER A 83 7.23 -0.57 1.99
C SER A 83 8.00 0.06 3.15
N ALA A 84 7.58 -0.23 4.40
CA ALA A 84 8.21 0.32 5.59
C ALA A 84 9.69 -0.07 5.75
N ARG A 85 10.12 -1.20 5.18
CA ARG A 85 11.52 -1.68 5.22
C ARG A 85 12.50 -0.74 4.50
N PHE A 86 12.01 0.11 3.60
CA PHE A 86 12.82 1.05 2.84
C PHE A 86 13.08 2.36 3.60
N LEU A 87 12.24 2.71 4.58
CA LEU A 87 12.39 3.93 5.37
C LEU A 87 13.76 4.09 6.07
N PRO A 88 14.39 3.04 6.62
CA PRO A 88 15.74 3.17 7.19
C PRO A 88 16.86 3.21 6.15
N ILE A 89 16.59 2.83 4.90
CA ILE A 89 17.59 2.69 3.82
C ILE A 89 17.62 3.94 2.94
N ILE A 90 16.45 4.51 2.64
CA ILE A 90 16.32 5.63 1.72
C ILE A 90 16.58 6.94 2.46
N PRO A 91 17.50 7.80 1.99
CA PRO A 91 17.70 9.13 2.52
C PRO A 91 16.56 10.05 2.05
N PHE A 92 15.35 9.87 2.60
CA PHE A 92 14.12 10.48 2.08
C PHE A 92 14.24 12.00 1.89
N LEU A 93 14.84 12.72 2.84
CA LEU A 93 15.01 14.18 2.75
C LEU A 93 15.96 14.64 1.63
N GLU A 94 16.82 13.75 1.17
CA GLU A 94 17.79 14.04 0.12
C GLU A 94 17.18 13.81 -1.28
N LEU A 95 16.12 13.01 -1.39
CA LEU A 95 15.38 12.85 -2.65
C LEU A 95 14.85 14.19 -3.15
N PRO A 96 14.75 14.42 -4.48
CA PRO A 96 14.10 15.62 -5.03
C PRO A 96 12.70 15.85 -4.48
N ALA A 97 12.33 17.12 -4.35
CA ALA A 97 11.01 17.53 -3.87
C ALA A 97 9.87 16.83 -4.63
N GLU A 98 9.95 16.76 -5.97
CA GLU A 98 8.96 16.08 -6.81
C GLU A 98 8.74 14.60 -6.42
N ILE A 99 9.81 13.87 -6.09
CA ILE A 99 9.72 12.46 -5.66
C ILE A 99 9.15 12.37 -4.24
N ARG A 100 9.60 13.22 -3.32
CA ARG A 100 9.10 13.21 -1.93
C ARG A 100 7.61 13.52 -1.87
N GLU A 101 7.18 14.57 -2.57
CA GLU A 101 5.78 14.97 -2.63
C GLU A 101 4.92 13.90 -3.31
N GLY A 102 5.45 13.22 -4.33
CA GLY A 102 4.77 12.10 -4.96
C GLY A 102 4.61 10.89 -4.03
N ILE A 103 5.65 10.54 -3.28
CA ILE A 103 5.58 9.50 -2.23
C ILE A 103 4.55 9.87 -1.16
N GLU A 104 4.51 11.13 -0.73
CA GLU A 104 3.52 11.61 0.24
C GLU A 104 2.09 11.55 -0.29
N ARG A 105 1.86 11.91 -1.57
CA ARG A 105 0.54 11.76 -2.21
C ARG A 105 0.15 10.30 -2.34
N LEU A 106 1.04 9.44 -2.84
CA LEU A 106 0.81 8.00 -2.95
C LEU A 106 0.46 7.38 -1.59
N SER A 107 1.17 7.76 -0.53
CA SER A 107 0.88 7.30 0.83
C SER A 107 -0.52 7.71 1.30
N LYS A 108 -0.97 8.93 0.98
CA LYS A 108 -2.33 9.40 1.31
C LYS A 108 -3.40 8.66 0.53
N VAL A 109 -3.19 8.42 -0.76
CA VAL A 109 -4.10 7.64 -1.61
C VAL A 109 -4.23 6.22 -1.08
N ASN A 110 -3.12 5.58 -0.70
CA ASN A 110 -3.15 4.25 -0.08
C ASN A 110 -3.95 4.21 1.23
N ILE A 111 -3.79 5.21 2.09
CA ILE A 111 -4.58 5.31 3.33
C ILE A 111 -6.07 5.42 3.00
N GLU A 112 -6.44 6.26 2.04
CA GLU A 112 -7.84 6.42 1.62
C GLU A 112 -8.40 5.12 1.00
N ALA A 113 -7.61 4.43 0.18
CA ALA A 113 -7.99 3.16 -0.44
C ALA A 113 -8.30 2.09 0.62
N VAL A 114 -7.43 1.95 1.62
CA VAL A 114 -7.62 0.97 2.71
C VAL A 114 -8.82 1.33 3.60
N ILE A 115 -9.05 2.61 3.91
CA ILE A 115 -10.22 3.06 4.67
C ILE A 115 -11.52 2.82 3.88
N THR A 116 -11.50 3.07 2.58
CA THR A 116 -12.64 2.85 1.69
C THR A 116 -12.93 1.35 1.54
N LEU A 117 -11.90 0.53 1.39
CA LEU A 117 -12.02 -0.93 1.38
C LEU A 117 -12.65 -1.44 2.67
N TYR A 118 -12.19 -0.96 3.83
CA TYR A 118 -12.81 -1.30 5.11
C TYR A 118 -14.30 -0.93 5.15
N SER A 119 -14.66 0.23 4.61
CA SER A 119 -16.06 0.66 4.49
C SER A 119 -16.86 -0.28 3.59
N SER A 120 -16.28 -0.75 2.48
CA SER A 120 -16.89 -1.75 1.59
C SER A 120 -17.16 -3.07 2.32
N ILE A 121 -16.18 -3.60 3.06
CA ILE A 121 -16.32 -4.82 3.87
C ILE A 121 -17.44 -4.65 4.91
N LYS A 122 -17.46 -3.50 5.60
CA LYS A 122 -18.48 -3.21 6.61
C LYS A 122 -19.89 -3.24 6.00
N MET A 123 -20.09 -2.56 4.87
CA MET A 123 -21.39 -2.56 4.18
C MET A 123 -21.81 -3.94 3.70
N LEU A 124 -20.86 -4.74 3.18
CA LEU A 124 -21.12 -6.12 2.80
C LEU A 124 -21.60 -6.93 4.02
N SER A 125 -20.94 -6.77 5.17
CA SER A 125 -21.26 -7.50 6.41
C SER A 125 -22.62 -7.10 7.02
N GLU A 126 -23.04 -5.86 6.78
CA GLU A 126 -24.34 -5.31 7.22
C GLU A 126 -25.47 -5.60 6.22
N GLY A 127 -25.19 -6.28 5.10
CA GLY A 127 -26.17 -6.60 4.06
C GLY A 127 -26.50 -5.43 3.12
N ASN A 128 -25.78 -4.32 3.21
CA ASN A 128 -25.94 -3.17 2.32
C ASN A 128 -25.09 -3.35 1.04
N TYR A 129 -25.52 -4.28 0.19
CA TYR A 129 -24.78 -4.70 -1.01
C TYR A 129 -24.53 -3.58 -2.01
N GLU A 130 -25.49 -2.68 -2.20
CA GLU A 130 -25.37 -1.54 -3.13
C GLU A 130 -24.28 -0.57 -2.68
N LEU A 131 -24.21 -0.27 -1.39
CA LEU A 131 -23.19 0.60 -0.84
C LEU A 131 -21.82 -0.07 -0.77
N ALA A 132 -21.76 -1.38 -0.54
CA ALA A 132 -20.53 -2.16 -0.66
C ALA A 132 -19.95 -2.05 -2.09
N ILE A 133 -20.78 -2.28 -3.11
CA ILE A 133 -20.37 -2.14 -4.52
C ILE A 133 -19.90 -0.71 -4.83
N LYS A 134 -20.62 0.31 -4.34
CA LYS A 134 -20.23 1.72 -4.52
C LYS A 134 -18.86 2.02 -3.92
N TYR A 135 -18.58 1.53 -2.70
CA TYR A 135 -17.26 1.69 -2.09
C TYR A 135 -16.19 0.92 -2.85
N SER A 136 -16.48 -0.28 -3.36
CA SER A 136 -15.53 -1.04 -4.19
C SER A 136 -15.11 -0.25 -5.45
N PHE A 137 -16.05 0.39 -6.16
CA PHE A 137 -15.72 1.27 -7.29
C PHE A 137 -14.89 2.49 -6.88
N ARG A 138 -15.06 3.01 -5.66
CA ARG A 138 -14.19 4.09 -5.16
C ARG A 138 -12.77 3.59 -4.93
N VAL A 139 -12.58 2.35 -4.47
CA VAL A 139 -11.23 1.76 -4.33
C VAL A 139 -10.53 1.63 -5.68
N GLU A 140 -11.24 1.15 -6.72
CA GLU A 140 -10.74 1.09 -8.10
C GLU A 140 -10.24 2.46 -8.59
N GLY A 141 -11.04 3.52 -8.40
CA GLY A 141 -10.60 4.88 -8.77
C GLY A 141 -9.41 5.42 -7.95
N LEU A 142 -9.19 4.92 -6.73
CA LEU A 142 -8.02 5.26 -5.91
C LEU A 142 -6.77 4.50 -6.33
N GLU A 143 -6.91 3.25 -6.79
CA GLU A 143 -5.82 2.51 -7.44
C GLU A 143 -5.33 3.25 -8.69
N GLU A 144 -6.24 3.71 -9.55
CA GLU A 144 -5.85 4.46 -10.75
C GLU A 144 -5.11 5.76 -10.40
N GLU A 145 -5.46 6.39 -9.28
CA GLU A 145 -4.78 7.57 -8.76
C GLU A 145 -3.38 7.23 -8.24
N ALA A 146 -3.24 6.11 -7.51
CA ALA A 146 -1.97 5.60 -7.04
C ALA A 146 -1.02 5.30 -8.21
N VAL A 147 -1.49 4.64 -9.26
CA VAL A 147 -0.72 4.39 -10.50
C VAL A 147 -0.22 5.70 -11.12
N LYS A 148 -1.08 6.74 -11.17
CA LYS A 148 -0.70 8.06 -11.69
C LYS A 148 0.41 8.69 -10.83
N GLU A 149 0.33 8.62 -9.50
CA GLU A 149 1.36 9.13 -8.59
C GLU A 149 2.68 8.36 -8.69
N THR A 150 2.62 7.03 -8.80
CA THR A 150 3.77 6.16 -9.07
C THR A 150 4.51 6.61 -10.34
N MET A 151 3.77 6.85 -11.42
CA MET A 151 4.37 7.31 -12.67
C MET A 151 4.94 8.73 -12.57
N ARG A 152 4.32 9.62 -11.77
CA ARG A 152 4.90 10.94 -11.46
C ARG A 152 6.24 10.81 -10.75
N CYS A 153 6.37 9.87 -9.81
CA CYS A 153 7.61 9.63 -9.09
C CYS A 153 8.71 8.97 -9.95
N ARG A 154 8.33 8.05 -10.84
CA ARG A 154 9.29 7.31 -11.70
C ARG A 154 9.90 8.18 -12.81
N ARG A 155 9.18 9.20 -13.30
CA ARG A 155 9.68 10.13 -14.34
C ARG A 155 11.02 10.81 -13.99
N PRO A 156 11.17 11.49 -12.84
CA PRO A 156 12.45 12.10 -12.47
C PRO A 156 13.55 11.06 -12.21
N ILE A 157 13.21 9.87 -11.71
CA ILE A 157 14.17 8.76 -11.56
C ILE A 157 14.74 8.36 -12.92
N MET A 158 13.89 8.19 -13.94
CA MET A 158 14.35 7.87 -15.29
C MET A 158 15.17 9.01 -15.91
N LYS A 159 14.75 10.26 -15.71
CA LYS A 159 15.39 11.42 -16.31
C LYS A 159 16.77 11.72 -15.73
N TYR A 160 16.97 11.50 -14.44
CA TYR A 160 18.18 11.93 -13.72
C TYR A 160 18.97 10.80 -13.07
N GLY A 161 18.41 9.59 -13.01
CA GLY A 161 19.01 8.44 -12.31
C GLY A 161 20.40 8.07 -12.81
N GLY A 162 20.66 8.18 -14.12
CA GLY A 162 21.99 7.93 -14.69
C GLY A 162 23.07 8.95 -14.31
N SER A 163 22.69 10.07 -13.70
CA SER A 163 23.62 11.08 -13.16
C SER A 163 23.86 10.95 -11.65
N VAL A 164 23.21 9.98 -10.98
CA VAL A 164 23.38 9.74 -9.55
C VAL A 164 24.62 8.89 -9.32
N ALA A 165 25.54 9.36 -8.48
CA ALA A 165 26.80 8.66 -8.21
C ALA A 165 26.59 7.26 -7.60
N ASN A 166 25.57 7.10 -6.76
CA ASN A 166 25.18 5.80 -6.21
C ASN A 166 23.98 5.24 -6.99
N PRO A 167 24.15 4.24 -7.88
CA PRO A 167 23.05 3.65 -8.64
C PRO A 167 22.05 2.91 -7.76
N GLY A 168 22.42 2.50 -6.55
CA GLY A 168 21.50 1.87 -5.60
C GLY A 168 20.39 2.81 -5.12
N LEU A 169 20.62 4.12 -5.09
CA LEU A 169 19.61 5.09 -4.65
C LEU A 169 18.38 5.14 -5.58
N PRO A 170 18.51 5.38 -6.90
CA PRO A 170 17.35 5.38 -7.80
C PRO A 170 16.65 4.02 -7.88
N ILE A 171 17.40 2.90 -7.81
CA ILE A 171 16.83 1.54 -7.80
C ILE A 171 15.95 1.34 -6.56
N ASN A 172 16.51 1.51 -5.35
CA ASN A 172 15.74 1.32 -4.11
C ASN A 172 14.59 2.31 -3.97
N THR A 173 14.72 3.52 -4.51
CA THR A 173 13.60 4.49 -4.55
C THR A 173 12.49 3.99 -5.45
N GLY A 174 12.81 3.43 -6.62
CA GLY A 174 11.86 2.78 -7.51
C GLY A 174 11.13 1.62 -6.85
N ASP A 175 11.87 0.70 -6.22
CA ASP A 175 11.31 -0.45 -5.50
C ASP A 175 10.40 -0.03 -4.34
N PHE A 176 10.74 1.05 -3.64
CA PHE A 176 9.91 1.60 -2.57
C PHE A 176 8.59 2.17 -3.10
N ILE A 177 8.64 2.95 -4.19
CA ILE A 177 7.44 3.51 -4.82
C ILE A 177 6.52 2.39 -5.32
N GLU A 178 7.09 1.36 -5.96
CA GLU A 178 6.34 0.19 -6.43
C GLU A 178 5.70 -0.58 -5.28
N SER A 179 6.45 -0.80 -4.20
CA SER A 179 5.92 -1.45 -3.01
C SER A 179 4.77 -0.67 -2.38
N LEU A 180 4.76 0.67 -2.48
CA LEU A 180 3.64 1.50 -2.02
C LEU A 180 2.42 1.34 -2.94
N GLU A 181 2.59 1.37 -4.25
CA GLU A 181 1.48 1.16 -5.22
C GLU A 181 0.78 -0.19 -5.01
N LEU A 182 1.55 -1.24 -4.71
CA LEU A 182 1.01 -2.58 -4.49
C LEU A 182 0.04 -2.65 -3.28
N ILE A 183 0.02 -1.64 -2.41
CA ILE A 183 -0.98 -1.53 -1.34
C ILE A 183 -2.37 -1.24 -1.92
N SER A 184 -2.49 -0.27 -2.82
CA SER A 184 -3.77 0.08 -3.46
C SER A 184 -4.21 -0.98 -4.48
N ASP A 185 -3.28 -1.61 -5.19
CA ASP A 185 -3.55 -2.76 -6.08
C ASP A 185 -4.18 -3.93 -5.30
N GLN A 186 -3.57 -4.32 -4.16
CA GLN A 186 -4.18 -5.36 -3.32
C GLN A 186 -5.50 -4.93 -2.69
N ALA A 187 -5.72 -3.63 -2.48
CA ALA A 187 -6.99 -3.12 -2.02
C ALA A 187 -8.07 -3.22 -3.11
N GLU A 188 -7.75 -2.92 -4.37
CA GLU A 188 -8.63 -3.09 -5.53
C GLU A 188 -8.98 -4.56 -5.73
N ASP A 189 -7.99 -5.45 -5.75
CA ASP A 189 -8.19 -6.91 -5.82
C ASP A 189 -9.17 -7.41 -4.74
N ALA A 190 -9.06 -6.88 -3.52
CA ALA A 190 -9.98 -7.19 -2.44
C ALA A 190 -11.40 -6.61 -2.68
N ALA A 191 -11.47 -5.38 -3.18
CA ALA A 191 -12.71 -4.68 -3.51
C ALA A 191 -13.50 -5.42 -4.61
N ASP A 192 -12.82 -6.00 -5.58
CA ASP A 192 -13.41 -6.82 -6.64
C ASP A 192 -14.03 -8.11 -6.13
N ILE A 193 -13.38 -8.76 -5.15
CA ILE A 193 -13.93 -9.93 -4.47
C ILE A 193 -15.18 -9.54 -3.67
N ILE A 194 -15.18 -8.38 -3.00
CA ILE A 194 -16.36 -7.86 -2.29
C ILE A 194 -17.51 -7.59 -3.26
N LYS A 195 -17.22 -6.98 -4.42
CA LYS A 195 -18.19 -6.74 -5.50
C LYS A 195 -18.80 -8.06 -5.97
N ALA A 196 -17.97 -9.08 -6.21
CA ALA A 196 -18.43 -10.42 -6.57
C ALA A 196 -19.33 -11.03 -5.48
N LEU A 197 -18.93 -10.96 -4.20
CA LEU A 197 -19.73 -11.45 -3.07
C LEU A 197 -21.08 -10.72 -2.96
N ALA A 198 -21.12 -9.40 -3.16
CA ALA A 198 -22.33 -8.60 -3.12
C ALA A 198 -23.31 -8.96 -4.25
N LEU A 199 -22.80 -9.28 -5.44
CA LEU A 199 -23.59 -9.74 -6.58
C LEU A 199 -24.12 -11.18 -6.41
N LEU A 200 -23.46 -11.99 -5.58
CA LEU A 200 -23.90 -13.34 -5.20
C LEU A 200 -24.98 -13.36 -4.12
N LYS A 201 -25.50 -12.19 -3.69
CA LYS A 201 -26.58 -12.12 -2.71
C LYS A 201 -27.72 -13.06 -3.10
N PRO A 202 -28.36 -13.76 -2.14
CA PRO A 202 -29.55 -14.54 -2.43
C PRO A 202 -30.55 -13.61 -3.12
N GLN A 203 -30.88 -13.88 -4.39
CA GLN A 203 -32.04 -13.24 -4.97
C GLN A 203 -33.22 -13.78 -4.17
N GLY A 204 -33.92 -12.88 -3.47
CA GLY A 204 -35.09 -13.25 -2.69
C GLY A 204 -35.96 -14.17 -3.52
N SER A 205 -36.36 -15.30 -2.92
CA SER A 205 -37.39 -16.17 -3.44
C SER A 205 -38.54 -15.30 -3.94
N ARG A 206 -38.78 -15.31 -5.25
CA ARG A 206 -40.05 -14.82 -5.79
C ARG A 206 -41.19 -15.70 -5.27
#